data_AF-A0A5B1M4V9-F1
#
_entry.id   AF-A0A5B1M4V9-F1
#
_cell.length_a   1.000
_cell.length_b   1.000
_cell.length_c   1.000
_cell.angle_alpha   90.00
_cell.angle_beta   90.00
_cell.angle_gamma   90.00
#
_symmetry.space_group_name_H-M   'P 1'
#
loop_
_entity.id
_entity.type
_entity.pdbx_description
1 polymer ?
#
loop_
_entity_poly.entity_id
_entity_poly.type
_entity_poly.pdbx_seq_one_letter_code
_entity_poly.pdbx_strand_id
1 'polypeptide(L)'
;MSATWDLKVGRRTLMWGKRFVPDQIMVVFYDEDLRVNRDLIGREEVGDSEGEELSGADVIDDSSTPAFFYRSTVHAIRSRLALQGFGSDRVRQSAVTYLDGERDQPDRYLPETWVPLVEKFRSSEQLLDAMLAWEADSLRGRRLGGSFHSEDRFLESQWEDLIEAFDDPRFMLALKLRRARGSTELVLDMTDLLFGGYFEADELPHRTARQRYSHEIRSSGPVIVVTEGRTDARWLTRALELAAPELAGAFSFLDFEGNSAPGGVDRVVSLTRGMAAAGVMNRVIAVLDNDAAGLAAEQQLRRSALPSHITVVRLPDIEYGNSYPTIGPNGAQLANVNGQAVTTEFMFGTGVLATTSGTDLLPVRWGGYNPSVQAYQGAIENKSEVNGRIDRALSVSELDDLDPLVAEGCHRLVGMLVQGAAEAIPSMASQYSPLLWGRARED
;
A
#
# COMPACT_ATOMS: atom_id res chain seq x y z
N MET A 1 -8.76 -28.15 21.61
CA MET A 1 -9.07 -28.38 20.18
C MET A 1 -8.06 -27.59 19.33
N SER A 2 -7.75 -27.97 18.09
CA SER A 2 -6.91 -27.09 17.25
C SER A 2 -7.77 -25.93 16.75
N ALA A 3 -7.45 -24.69 17.11
CA ALA A 3 -8.20 -23.51 16.65
C ALA A 3 -8.21 -23.42 15.11
N THR A 4 -9.39 -23.46 14.50
CA THR A 4 -9.59 -23.49 13.04
C THR A 4 -10.50 -22.38 12.53
N TRP A 5 -10.47 -22.14 11.23
CA TRP A 5 -11.51 -21.39 10.54
C TRP A 5 -11.93 -22.14 9.29
N ASP A 6 -13.21 -22.04 8.93
CA ASP A 6 -13.77 -22.71 7.75
C ASP A 6 -14.56 -21.72 6.90
N LEU A 7 -14.29 -21.71 5.60
CA LEU A 7 -15.09 -21.00 4.60
C LEU A 7 -15.99 -21.98 3.85
N LYS A 8 -17.31 -21.83 3.98
CA LYS A 8 -18.34 -22.73 3.45
C LYS A 8 -19.23 -22.01 2.45
N VAL A 9 -19.58 -22.66 1.35
CA VAL A 9 -20.64 -22.23 0.41
C VAL A 9 -21.81 -23.20 0.49
N GLY A 10 -22.94 -22.73 0.99
CA GLY A 10 -24.02 -23.62 1.44
C GLY A 10 -23.49 -24.67 2.42
N ARG A 11 -23.56 -25.95 2.05
CA ARG A 11 -23.08 -27.09 2.87
C ARG A 11 -21.66 -27.57 2.53
N ARG A 12 -20.98 -26.94 1.57
CA ARG A 12 -19.66 -27.37 1.09
C ARG A 12 -18.57 -26.47 1.66
N THR A 13 -17.57 -27.06 2.33
CA THR A 13 -16.33 -26.34 2.66
C THR A 13 -15.54 -26.05 1.38
N LEU A 14 -15.09 -24.80 1.22
CA LEU A 14 -14.24 -24.34 0.13
C LEU A 14 -12.79 -24.22 0.55
N MET A 15 -12.56 -23.73 1.76
CA MET A 15 -11.24 -23.45 2.32
C MET A 15 -11.33 -23.59 3.83
N TRP A 16 -10.21 -23.92 4.45
CA TRP A 16 -10.07 -23.93 5.90
C TRP A 16 -8.63 -23.60 6.26
N GLY A 17 -8.39 -23.21 7.51
CA GLY A 17 -7.06 -22.98 8.03
C GLY A 17 -7.01 -23.21 9.53
N LYS A 18 -5.80 -23.18 10.08
CA LYS A 18 -5.53 -23.46 11.49
C LYS A 18 -4.64 -22.38 12.06
N ARG A 19 -4.99 -21.86 13.24
CA ARG A 19 -4.10 -21.05 14.07
C ARG A 19 -3.65 -19.71 13.46
N PHE A 20 -4.45 -19.12 12.58
CA PHE A 20 -4.26 -17.75 12.09
C PHE A 20 -5.57 -17.16 11.55
N VAL A 21 -5.68 -15.83 11.54
CA VAL A 21 -6.76 -15.10 10.86
C VAL A 21 -6.40 -14.93 9.38
N PRO A 22 -7.25 -15.34 8.42
CA PRO A 22 -6.89 -15.31 7.00
C PRO A 22 -7.07 -13.91 6.39
N ASP A 23 -6.13 -13.00 6.62
CA ASP A 23 -6.24 -11.57 6.27
C ASP A 23 -6.65 -11.33 4.80
N GLN A 24 -6.07 -12.08 3.87
CA GLN A 24 -6.36 -11.96 2.43
C GLN A 24 -7.79 -12.38 2.07
N ILE A 25 -8.41 -13.27 2.84
CA ILE A 25 -9.83 -13.61 2.73
C ILE A 25 -10.67 -12.59 3.52
N MET A 26 -10.19 -12.10 4.65
CA MET A 26 -10.89 -11.13 5.48
C MET A 26 -11.21 -9.81 4.74
N VAL A 27 -10.37 -9.38 3.79
CA VAL A 27 -10.59 -8.14 3.03
C VAL A 27 -11.79 -8.18 2.07
N VAL A 28 -12.42 -9.34 1.84
CA VAL A 28 -13.67 -9.42 1.05
C VAL A 28 -14.94 -9.33 1.91
N PHE A 29 -14.80 -9.25 3.24
CA PHE A 29 -15.91 -9.11 4.19
C PHE A 29 -15.94 -7.72 4.83
N TYR A 30 -17.12 -7.22 5.17
CA TYR A 30 -17.37 -5.90 5.76
C TYR A 30 -18.21 -6.03 7.05
N ASP A 31 -18.41 -4.91 7.76
CA ASP A 31 -19.17 -4.88 9.02
C ASP A 31 -20.55 -5.54 8.89
N GLU A 32 -21.22 -5.32 7.75
CA GLU A 32 -22.55 -5.86 7.45
C GLU A 32 -22.59 -7.39 7.32
N ASP A 33 -21.44 -8.03 7.09
CA ASP A 33 -21.33 -9.49 6.99
C ASP A 33 -21.05 -10.14 8.35
N LEU A 34 -20.52 -9.40 9.34
CA LEU A 34 -20.16 -9.93 10.65
C LEU A 34 -21.40 -10.32 11.47
N ARG A 35 -21.37 -11.49 12.08
CA ARG A 35 -22.37 -12.00 13.02
C ARG A 35 -21.64 -12.54 14.26
N VAL A 36 -22.12 -12.11 15.43
CA VAL A 36 -21.60 -12.54 16.72
C VAL A 36 -22.79 -13.00 17.56
N ASN A 37 -22.77 -14.27 17.98
CA ASN A 37 -23.77 -14.83 18.88
C ASN A 37 -23.25 -14.77 20.32
N ARG A 38 -23.62 -13.70 21.03
CA ARG A 38 -23.15 -13.46 22.40
C ARG A 38 -23.68 -14.47 23.42
N ASP A 39 -24.83 -15.09 23.16
CA ASP A 39 -25.41 -16.10 24.05
C ASP A 39 -24.56 -17.37 24.06
N LEU A 40 -23.98 -17.75 22.93
CA LEU A 40 -23.05 -18.89 22.85
C LEU A 40 -21.72 -18.59 23.52
N ILE A 41 -21.20 -17.38 23.34
CA ILE A 41 -19.94 -16.94 23.95
C ILE A 41 -20.05 -16.96 25.48
N GLY A 42 -21.13 -16.37 26.03
CA GLY A 42 -21.35 -16.34 27.48
C GLY A 42 -21.56 -17.72 28.11
N ARG A 43 -22.08 -18.71 27.38
CA ARG A 43 -22.24 -20.09 27.88
C ARG A 43 -20.90 -20.82 28.00
N GLU A 44 -19.95 -20.54 27.12
CA GLU A 44 -18.61 -21.13 27.17
C GLU A 44 -17.75 -20.51 28.28
N GLU A 45 -17.84 -19.19 28.49
CA GLU A 45 -17.16 -18.50 29.59
C GLU A 45 -17.63 -18.98 30.99
N VAL A 46 -18.91 -19.34 31.12
CA VAL A 46 -19.48 -19.90 32.37
C VAL A 46 -19.12 -21.39 32.55
N GLY A 47 -18.99 -22.15 31.46
CA GLY A 47 -18.67 -23.58 31.49
C GLY A 47 -17.28 -23.93 32.03
N ASP A 48 -16.33 -22.99 31.98
CA ASP A 48 -15.00 -23.14 32.60
C ASP A 48 -14.99 -22.80 34.11
N SER A 49 -16.09 -22.29 34.66
CA SER A 49 -16.14 -21.78 36.04
C SER A 49 -16.93 -22.65 37.02
N GLU A 50 -17.88 -23.48 36.59
CA GLU A 50 -18.66 -24.32 37.52
C GLU A 50 -18.97 -25.71 36.94
N GLY A 51 -18.39 -26.73 37.58
CA GLY A 51 -18.85 -28.11 37.43
C GLY A 51 -20.16 -28.31 38.18
N GLU A 52 -21.28 -27.93 37.58
CA GLU A 52 -22.61 -28.32 38.06
C GLU A 52 -23.42 -29.02 36.95
N GLU A 53 -23.76 -30.28 37.22
CA GLU A 53 -24.74 -31.05 36.45
C GLU A 53 -26.11 -30.36 36.56
N LEU A 54 -26.57 -29.74 35.47
CA LEU A 54 -27.95 -29.29 35.35
C LEU A 54 -28.75 -30.23 34.42
N SER A 55 -29.81 -30.76 35.01
CA SER A 55 -30.78 -31.69 34.46
C SER A 55 -31.51 -31.14 33.24
N GLY A 56 -31.68 -31.99 32.22
CA GLY A 56 -32.35 -31.66 30.97
C GLY A 56 -33.83 -31.30 31.13
N ALA A 57 -34.18 -30.14 30.60
CA ALA A 57 -35.40 -29.87 29.84
C ALA A 57 -35.19 -28.54 29.10
N ASP A 58 -35.55 -28.51 27.82
CA ASP A 58 -35.41 -27.39 26.86
C ASP A 58 -34.00 -27.17 26.27
N VAL A 59 -33.37 -28.25 25.81
CA VAL A 59 -32.38 -28.14 24.73
C VAL A 59 -33.14 -28.09 23.41
N ILE A 60 -33.46 -26.89 22.96
CA ILE A 60 -33.72 -26.67 21.53
C ILE A 60 -32.44 -27.10 20.80
N ASP A 61 -32.58 -28.11 19.95
CA ASP A 61 -31.58 -28.58 19.01
C ASP A 61 -31.18 -27.46 18.03
N ASP A 62 -30.25 -26.58 18.43
CA ASP A 62 -29.58 -25.61 17.56
C ASP A 62 -28.06 -25.89 17.54
N SER A 63 -27.68 -27.13 17.21
CA SER A 63 -26.29 -27.53 17.07
C SER A 63 -25.63 -27.03 15.76
N SER A 64 -25.98 -25.85 15.22
CA SER A 64 -25.44 -25.46 13.90
C SER A 64 -25.07 -23.99 13.66
N THR A 65 -25.37 -23.08 14.58
CA THR A 65 -25.05 -21.65 14.37
C THR A 65 -23.69 -21.32 14.99
N PRO A 66 -22.70 -20.82 14.22
CA PRO A 66 -21.40 -20.46 14.77
C PRO A 66 -21.48 -19.27 15.74
N ALA A 67 -20.55 -19.18 16.69
CA ALA A 67 -20.52 -18.08 17.66
C ALA A 67 -19.96 -16.78 17.05
N PHE A 68 -18.95 -16.90 16.17
CA PHE A 68 -18.35 -15.75 15.49
C PHE A 68 -18.11 -16.09 14.02
N PHE A 69 -18.82 -15.42 13.11
CA PHE A 69 -18.77 -15.73 11.69
C PHE A 69 -19.08 -14.54 10.80
N TYR A 70 -18.64 -14.61 9.55
CA TYR A 70 -19.07 -13.71 8.49
C TYR A 70 -20.02 -14.44 7.56
N ARG A 71 -21.09 -13.77 7.13
CA ARG A 71 -22.08 -14.32 6.21
C ARG A 71 -22.40 -13.31 5.11
N SER A 72 -22.24 -13.74 3.87
CA SER A 72 -22.58 -12.96 2.69
C SER A 72 -23.12 -13.86 1.57
N THR A 73 -23.48 -13.28 0.42
CA THR A 73 -23.87 -14.06 -0.76
C THR A 73 -22.67 -14.29 -1.68
N VAL A 74 -22.68 -15.39 -2.43
CA VAL A 74 -21.68 -15.65 -3.48
C VAL A 74 -21.64 -14.49 -4.48
N HIS A 75 -22.79 -13.89 -4.81
CA HIS A 75 -22.84 -12.73 -5.69
C HIS A 75 -22.04 -11.55 -5.12
N ALA A 76 -22.32 -11.15 -3.88
CA ALA A 76 -21.62 -10.05 -3.22
C ALA A 76 -20.09 -10.29 -3.17
N ILE A 77 -19.68 -11.50 -2.78
CA ILE A 77 -18.26 -11.84 -2.65
C ILE A 77 -17.56 -11.87 -4.00
N ARG A 78 -18.20 -12.40 -5.06
CA ARG A 78 -17.66 -12.33 -6.43
C ARG A 78 -17.50 -10.90 -6.92
N SER A 79 -18.47 -10.03 -6.64
CA SER A 79 -18.39 -8.60 -7.01
C SER A 79 -17.22 -7.91 -6.32
N ARG A 80 -17.03 -8.18 -5.02
CA ARG A 80 -15.91 -7.62 -4.23
C ARG A 80 -14.55 -8.18 -4.69
N LEU A 81 -14.46 -9.48 -5.00
CA LEU A 81 -13.27 -10.09 -5.60
C LEU A 81 -12.93 -9.46 -6.96
N ALA A 82 -13.94 -9.20 -7.80
CA ALA A 82 -13.74 -8.56 -9.09
C ALA A 82 -13.14 -7.15 -8.98
N LEU A 83 -13.60 -6.35 -8.00
CA LEU A 83 -13.03 -5.02 -7.70
C LEU A 83 -11.55 -5.10 -7.24
N GLN A 84 -11.16 -6.23 -6.64
CA GLN A 84 -9.78 -6.49 -6.22
C GLN A 84 -8.93 -7.15 -7.32
N GLY A 85 -9.46 -7.29 -8.54
CA GLY A 85 -8.75 -7.91 -9.68
C GLY A 85 -9.00 -9.41 -9.85
N PHE A 86 -9.72 -10.07 -8.94
CA PHE A 86 -10.03 -11.50 -8.95
C PHE A 86 -11.38 -11.81 -9.61
N GLY A 87 -11.68 -11.15 -10.73
CA GLY A 87 -12.90 -11.41 -11.50
C GLY A 87 -12.90 -12.83 -12.09
N SER A 88 -14.05 -13.50 -12.06
CA SER A 88 -14.15 -14.94 -12.41
C SER A 88 -13.60 -15.29 -13.80
N ASP A 89 -13.86 -14.47 -14.81
CA ASP A 89 -13.39 -14.73 -16.18
C ASP A 89 -11.89 -14.46 -16.32
N ARG A 90 -11.40 -13.38 -15.70
CA ARG A 90 -9.97 -13.04 -15.66
C ARG A 90 -9.17 -14.14 -14.97
N VAL A 91 -9.61 -14.58 -13.79
CA VAL A 91 -8.97 -15.65 -13.02
C VAL A 91 -8.95 -16.96 -13.80
N ARG A 92 -10.07 -17.32 -14.47
CA ARG A 92 -10.10 -18.51 -15.35
C ARG A 92 -9.10 -18.37 -16.49
N GLN A 93 -9.08 -17.23 -17.17
CA GLN A 93 -8.18 -17.01 -18.30
C GLN A 93 -6.71 -17.08 -17.86
N SER A 94 -6.36 -16.46 -16.72
CA SER A 94 -5.01 -16.53 -16.16
C SER A 94 -4.61 -17.97 -15.81
N ALA A 95 -5.51 -18.76 -15.21
CA ALA A 95 -5.23 -20.18 -14.94
C ALA A 95 -4.99 -20.98 -16.23
N VAL A 96 -5.82 -20.78 -17.26
CA VAL A 96 -5.66 -21.46 -18.56
C VAL A 96 -4.34 -21.08 -19.21
N THR A 97 -4.00 -19.78 -19.25
CA THR A 97 -2.74 -19.30 -19.83
C THR A 97 -1.51 -19.84 -19.10
N TYR A 98 -1.56 -19.94 -17.77
CA TYR A 98 -0.50 -20.60 -17.00
C TYR A 98 -0.35 -22.08 -17.40
N LEU A 99 -1.46 -22.82 -17.43
CA LEU A 99 -1.45 -24.24 -17.80
C LEU A 99 -1.00 -24.49 -19.25
N ASP A 100 -1.31 -23.59 -20.18
CA ASP A 100 -0.78 -23.64 -21.56
C ASP A 100 0.75 -23.47 -21.57
N GLY A 101 1.26 -22.49 -20.82
CA GLY A 101 2.71 -22.29 -20.66
C GLY A 101 3.42 -23.51 -20.09
N GLU A 102 2.84 -24.15 -19.07
CA GLU A 102 3.35 -25.38 -18.46
C GLU A 102 3.25 -26.61 -19.37
N ARG A 103 2.29 -26.63 -20.29
CA ARG A 103 2.12 -27.72 -21.27
C ARG A 103 3.11 -27.62 -22.42
N ASP A 104 3.45 -26.40 -22.83
CA ASP A 104 4.32 -26.13 -23.97
C ASP A 104 5.83 -26.15 -23.61
N GLN A 105 6.18 -26.41 -22.34
CA GLN A 105 7.58 -26.55 -21.91
C GLN A 105 8.22 -27.83 -22.46
N PRO A 106 9.25 -27.73 -23.32
CA PRO A 106 9.83 -28.89 -24.01
C PRO A 106 10.60 -29.84 -23.08
N ASP A 107 11.14 -29.33 -21.96
CA ASP A 107 11.99 -30.07 -21.04
C ASP A 107 11.29 -30.46 -19.72
N ARG A 108 9.95 -30.32 -19.67
CA ARG A 108 9.19 -30.62 -18.44
C ARG A 108 9.28 -32.11 -18.12
N TYR A 109 9.87 -32.43 -16.96
CA TYR A 109 9.88 -33.81 -16.47
C TYR A 109 8.47 -34.24 -16.07
N LEU A 110 7.97 -35.30 -16.68
CA LEU A 110 6.71 -35.94 -16.33
C LEU A 110 6.96 -37.41 -15.99
N PRO A 111 6.45 -37.91 -14.84
CA PRO A 111 6.42 -39.34 -14.58
C PRO A 111 5.76 -40.09 -15.75
N GLU A 112 6.28 -41.27 -16.13
CA GLU A 112 5.72 -42.07 -17.23
C GLU A 112 4.21 -42.34 -17.07
N THR A 113 3.76 -42.49 -15.82
CA THR A 113 2.35 -42.70 -15.49
C THR A 113 1.44 -41.49 -15.77
N TRP A 114 2.01 -40.31 -16.00
CA TRP A 114 1.29 -39.05 -16.24
C TRP A 114 1.23 -38.67 -17.71
N VAL A 115 2.12 -39.21 -18.55
CA VAL A 115 2.14 -38.94 -20.01
C VAL A 115 0.78 -39.20 -20.66
N PRO A 116 0.08 -40.34 -20.40
CA PRO A 116 -1.25 -40.56 -20.99
C PRO A 116 -2.32 -39.60 -20.47
N LEU A 117 -2.13 -39.00 -19.28
CA LEU A 117 -3.07 -38.05 -18.69
C LEU A 117 -2.96 -36.67 -19.35
N VAL A 118 -1.75 -36.27 -19.74
CA VAL A 118 -1.56 -35.06 -20.54
C VAL A 118 -2.28 -35.17 -21.89
N GLU A 119 -2.25 -36.35 -22.51
CA GLU A 119 -3.01 -36.61 -23.75
C GLU A 119 -4.53 -36.69 -23.51
N LYS A 120 -4.95 -37.20 -22.34
CA LYS A 120 -6.36 -37.28 -21.94
C LYS A 120 -7.02 -35.90 -21.89
N PHE A 121 -6.34 -34.91 -21.29
CA PHE A 121 -6.84 -33.54 -21.18
C PHE A 121 -6.38 -32.72 -22.39
N ARG A 122 -7.20 -32.73 -23.46
CA ARG A 122 -6.82 -32.18 -24.77
C ARG A 122 -6.57 -30.66 -24.77
N SER A 123 -7.07 -29.95 -23.76
CA SER A 123 -6.93 -28.50 -23.59
C SER A 123 -6.75 -28.14 -22.12
N SER A 124 -6.11 -27.01 -21.86
CA SER A 124 -5.91 -26.49 -20.50
C SER A 124 -7.23 -26.12 -19.82
N GLU A 125 -8.27 -25.76 -20.58
CA GLU A 125 -9.63 -25.61 -20.05
C GLU A 125 -10.21 -26.91 -19.51
N GLN A 126 -10.03 -28.02 -20.24
CA GLN A 126 -10.50 -29.33 -19.80
C GLN A 126 -9.75 -29.79 -18.55
N LEU A 127 -8.42 -29.56 -18.51
CA LEU A 127 -7.60 -29.84 -17.35
C LEU A 127 -8.07 -29.03 -16.13
N LEU A 128 -8.24 -27.71 -16.29
CA LEU A 128 -8.74 -26.84 -15.22
C LEU A 128 -10.13 -27.25 -14.72
N ASP A 129 -11.05 -27.59 -15.63
CA ASP A 129 -12.39 -28.03 -15.24
C ASP A 129 -12.36 -29.39 -14.51
N ALA A 130 -11.42 -30.28 -14.86
CA ALA A 130 -11.20 -31.54 -14.16
C ALA A 130 -10.58 -31.32 -12.78
N MET A 131 -9.58 -30.43 -12.66
CA MET A 131 -8.96 -30.04 -11.38
C MET A 131 -10.01 -29.47 -10.42
N LEU A 132 -10.87 -28.56 -10.90
CA LEU A 132 -11.94 -27.98 -10.07
C LEU A 132 -13.00 -28.99 -9.63
N ALA A 133 -13.26 -30.02 -10.46
CA ALA A 133 -14.16 -31.11 -10.09
C ALA A 133 -13.50 -32.05 -9.06
N TRP A 134 -12.24 -32.40 -9.27
CA TRP A 134 -11.44 -33.21 -8.33
C TRP A 134 -11.33 -32.54 -6.96
N GLU A 135 -11.00 -31.25 -6.92
CA GLU A 135 -10.90 -30.47 -5.69
C GLU A 135 -12.26 -30.42 -4.94
N ALA A 136 -13.36 -30.32 -5.70
CA ALA A 136 -14.69 -30.31 -5.12
C ALA A 136 -15.09 -31.61 -4.41
N ASP A 137 -14.54 -32.72 -4.88
CA ASP A 137 -14.79 -34.04 -4.33
C ASP A 137 -13.77 -34.42 -3.24
N SER A 138 -12.53 -33.93 -3.30
CA SER A 138 -11.50 -34.19 -2.30
C SER A 138 -11.86 -33.63 -0.91
N LEU A 139 -12.45 -32.42 -0.86
CA LEU A 139 -12.92 -31.79 0.39
C LEU A 139 -14.16 -32.45 1.02
N ARG A 140 -14.83 -33.40 0.34
CA ARG A 140 -15.99 -34.14 0.90
C ARG A 140 -15.60 -35.32 1.79
N GLY A 141 -14.33 -35.45 2.19
CA GLY A 141 -13.86 -36.50 3.09
C GLY A 141 -13.85 -37.92 2.50
N ARG A 142 -13.96 -38.08 1.17
CA ARG A 142 -14.02 -39.41 0.50
C ARG A 142 -12.67 -40.01 0.09
N ARG A 143 -11.54 -39.57 0.66
CA ARG A 143 -10.21 -40.13 0.34
C ARG A 143 -9.34 -40.46 1.55
N LEU A 144 -9.95 -40.70 2.71
CA LEU A 144 -9.25 -41.40 3.80
C LEU A 144 -9.26 -42.90 3.48
N GLY A 145 -8.20 -43.40 2.83
CA GLY A 145 -7.87 -44.83 2.82
C GLY A 145 -7.89 -45.59 1.49
N GLY A 146 -7.96 -44.93 0.33
CA GLY A 146 -7.86 -45.59 -0.98
C GLY A 146 -6.49 -45.38 -1.64
N SER A 147 -6.00 -46.36 -2.41
CA SER A 147 -4.89 -46.15 -3.35
C SER A 147 -5.21 -44.95 -4.24
N PHE A 148 -4.36 -43.91 -4.21
CA PHE A 148 -4.51 -42.78 -5.13
C PHE A 148 -4.33 -43.29 -6.56
N HIS A 149 -5.36 -43.15 -7.39
CA HIS A 149 -5.21 -43.41 -8.81
C HIS A 149 -4.23 -42.39 -9.38
N SER A 150 -3.45 -42.76 -10.41
CA SER A 150 -2.43 -41.89 -11.02
C SER A 150 -3.02 -40.54 -11.46
N GLU A 151 -4.27 -40.53 -11.92
CA GLU A 151 -5.01 -39.31 -12.29
C GLU A 151 -5.22 -38.35 -11.14
N ASP A 152 -5.50 -38.85 -9.94
CA ASP A 152 -5.77 -37.99 -8.79
C ASP A 152 -4.51 -37.28 -8.32
N ARG A 153 -3.36 -38.00 -8.32
CA ARG A 153 -2.06 -37.40 -8.00
C ARG A 153 -1.63 -36.39 -9.06
N PHE A 154 -1.96 -36.65 -10.32
CA PHE A 154 -1.72 -35.71 -11.40
C PHE A 154 -2.55 -34.43 -11.20
N LEU A 155 -3.87 -34.55 -10.98
CA LEU A 155 -4.73 -33.39 -10.76
C LEU A 155 -4.37 -32.62 -9.49
N GLU A 156 -3.97 -33.31 -8.42
CA GLU A 156 -3.43 -32.72 -7.19
C GLU A 156 -2.17 -31.90 -7.47
N SER A 157 -1.18 -32.50 -8.12
CA SER A 157 0.06 -31.80 -8.49
C SER A 157 -0.20 -30.59 -9.38
N GLN A 158 -1.03 -30.71 -10.43
CA GLN A 158 -1.35 -29.56 -11.28
C GLN A 158 -2.10 -28.47 -10.51
N TRP A 159 -2.90 -28.84 -9.51
CA TRP A 159 -3.61 -27.89 -8.66
C TRP A 159 -2.66 -27.18 -7.69
N GLU A 160 -1.75 -27.91 -7.06
CA GLU A 160 -0.71 -27.34 -6.19
C GLU A 160 0.19 -26.37 -6.96
N ASP A 161 0.72 -26.78 -8.12
CA ASP A 161 1.54 -25.94 -9.01
C ASP A 161 0.80 -24.63 -9.37
N LEU A 162 -0.48 -24.75 -9.76
CA LEU A 162 -1.31 -23.59 -10.10
C LEU A 162 -1.52 -22.65 -8.91
N ILE A 163 -1.86 -23.18 -7.73
CA ILE A 163 -2.12 -22.32 -6.57
C ILE A 163 -0.82 -21.66 -6.07
N GLU A 164 0.30 -22.38 -6.08
CA GLU A 164 1.62 -21.86 -5.74
C GLU A 164 2.07 -20.76 -6.72
N ALA A 165 1.84 -20.94 -8.02
CA ALA A 165 2.22 -19.95 -9.03
C ALA A 165 1.49 -18.60 -8.89
N PHE A 166 0.26 -18.59 -8.36
CA PHE A 166 -0.51 -17.36 -8.16
C PHE A 166 -0.39 -16.78 -6.74
N ASP A 167 -0.05 -17.62 -5.75
CA ASP A 167 0.24 -17.26 -4.35
C ASP A 167 -0.75 -16.25 -3.71
N ASP A 168 -2.03 -16.36 -4.05
CA ASP A 168 -3.09 -15.57 -3.42
C ASP A 168 -4.36 -16.42 -3.22
N PRO A 169 -4.84 -16.63 -1.98
CA PRO A 169 -6.00 -17.45 -1.68
C PRO A 169 -7.30 -16.90 -2.28
N ARG A 170 -7.35 -15.60 -2.64
CA ARG A 170 -8.49 -15.01 -3.36
C ARG A 170 -8.58 -15.51 -4.79
N PHE A 171 -7.46 -15.85 -5.42
CA PHE A 171 -7.44 -16.49 -6.74
C PHE A 171 -8.15 -17.85 -6.68
N MET A 172 -7.74 -18.68 -5.71
CA MET A 172 -8.37 -19.98 -5.45
C MET A 172 -9.86 -19.83 -5.12
N LEU A 173 -10.21 -18.89 -4.24
CA LEU A 173 -11.61 -18.62 -3.89
C LEU A 173 -12.44 -18.23 -5.12
N ALA A 174 -11.93 -17.34 -5.97
CA ALA A 174 -12.61 -16.90 -7.19
C ALA A 174 -12.86 -18.07 -8.16
N LEU A 175 -11.90 -18.98 -8.32
CA LEU A 175 -12.07 -20.21 -9.10
C LEU A 175 -13.18 -21.10 -8.53
N LYS A 176 -13.16 -21.35 -7.22
CA LYS A 176 -14.11 -22.24 -6.53
C LYS A 176 -15.54 -21.69 -6.56
N LEU A 177 -15.71 -20.37 -6.47
CA LEU A 177 -17.03 -19.72 -6.52
C LEU A 177 -17.64 -19.62 -7.92
N ARG A 178 -16.87 -19.87 -8.98
CA ARG A 178 -17.30 -19.65 -10.37
C ARG A 178 -18.60 -20.37 -10.74
N ARG A 179 -18.77 -21.61 -10.27
CA ARG A 179 -19.94 -22.46 -10.55
C ARG A 179 -21.04 -22.36 -9.48
N ALA A 180 -20.80 -21.63 -8.39
CA ALA A 180 -21.79 -21.47 -7.33
C ALA A 180 -22.89 -20.48 -7.75
N ARG A 181 -24.14 -20.77 -7.35
CA ARG A 181 -25.27 -19.86 -7.60
C ARG A 181 -25.05 -18.56 -6.81
N GLY A 182 -25.32 -17.42 -7.42
CA GLY A 182 -25.09 -16.11 -6.80
C GLY A 182 -25.87 -15.89 -5.50
N SER A 183 -27.05 -16.49 -5.38
CA SER A 183 -27.89 -16.40 -4.17
C SER A 183 -27.48 -17.36 -3.05
N THR A 184 -26.52 -18.26 -3.28
CA THR A 184 -26.04 -19.18 -2.24
C THR A 184 -25.27 -18.39 -1.20
N GLU A 185 -25.45 -18.74 0.08
CA GLU A 185 -24.70 -18.14 1.18
C GLU A 185 -23.26 -18.64 1.21
N LEU A 186 -22.35 -17.72 1.52
CA LEU A 186 -20.96 -17.97 1.87
C LEU A 186 -20.78 -17.60 3.35
N VAL A 187 -20.30 -18.55 4.14
CA VAL A 187 -20.09 -18.39 5.59
C VAL A 187 -18.63 -18.66 5.92
N LEU A 188 -17.95 -17.68 6.52
CA LEU A 188 -16.65 -17.85 7.14
C LEU A 188 -16.85 -18.00 8.65
N ASP A 189 -16.68 -19.23 9.15
CA ASP A 189 -16.75 -19.56 10.56
C ASP A 189 -15.36 -19.39 11.19
N MET A 190 -15.28 -18.57 12.24
CA MET A 190 -14.05 -18.30 12.99
C MET A 190 -14.23 -18.58 14.49
N THR A 191 -15.25 -19.36 14.84
CA THR A 191 -15.63 -19.66 16.23
C THR A 191 -14.48 -20.30 17.00
N ASP A 192 -13.82 -21.30 16.43
CA ASP A 192 -12.67 -21.94 17.09
C ASP A 192 -11.46 -21.00 17.28
N LEU A 193 -11.32 -19.96 16.44
CA LEU A 193 -10.26 -18.96 16.61
C LEU A 193 -10.58 -18.00 17.76
N LEU A 194 -11.85 -17.58 17.90
CA LEU A 194 -12.32 -16.79 19.03
C LEU A 194 -12.05 -17.53 20.34
N PHE A 195 -12.55 -18.76 20.47
CA PHE A 195 -12.34 -19.57 21.67
C PHE A 195 -10.88 -20.02 21.86
N GLY A 196 -10.10 -20.05 20.78
CA GLY A 196 -8.66 -20.23 20.82
C GLY A 196 -7.87 -18.99 21.30
N GLY A 197 -8.53 -17.86 21.58
CA GLY A 197 -7.90 -16.63 22.07
C GLY A 197 -7.10 -15.87 20.99
N TYR A 198 -7.45 -16.04 19.71
CA TYR A 198 -6.74 -15.33 18.62
C TYR A 198 -7.22 -13.88 18.43
N PHE A 199 -8.41 -13.56 18.92
CA PHE A 199 -9.03 -12.24 18.96
C PHE A 199 -10.21 -12.26 19.92
N GLU A 200 -10.64 -11.10 20.41
CA GLU A 200 -11.80 -10.97 21.30
C GLU A 200 -13.12 -10.74 20.54
N ALA A 201 -14.25 -11.00 21.19
CA ALA A 201 -15.58 -10.93 20.56
C ALA A 201 -16.01 -9.52 20.09
N ASP A 202 -15.39 -8.47 20.62
CA ASP A 202 -15.59 -7.07 20.22
C ASP A 202 -14.59 -6.59 19.16
N GLU A 203 -13.59 -7.41 18.81
CA GLU A 203 -12.68 -7.11 17.72
C GLU A 203 -13.33 -7.24 16.35
N LEU A 204 -12.73 -6.55 15.37
CA LEU A 204 -13.19 -6.53 13.98
C LEU A 204 -12.09 -7.05 13.05
N PRO A 205 -11.87 -8.38 12.96
CA PRO A 205 -10.76 -8.97 12.20
C PRO A 205 -10.66 -8.48 10.74
N HIS A 206 -11.79 -8.25 10.07
CA HIS A 206 -11.84 -7.71 8.71
C HIS A 206 -11.32 -6.27 8.57
N ARG A 207 -11.43 -5.45 9.61
CA ARG A 207 -10.83 -4.11 9.65
C ARG A 207 -9.35 -4.20 9.96
N THR A 208 -8.97 -5.03 10.92
CA THR A 208 -7.56 -5.29 11.28
C THR A 208 -6.77 -5.82 10.08
N ALA A 209 -7.35 -6.75 9.31
CA ALA A 209 -6.76 -7.26 8.06
C ALA A 209 -6.50 -6.13 7.04
N ARG A 210 -7.48 -5.25 6.80
CA ARG A 210 -7.30 -4.09 5.90
C ARG A 210 -6.22 -3.13 6.40
N GLN A 211 -6.12 -2.93 7.71
CA GLN A 211 -5.08 -2.09 8.29
C GLN A 211 -3.69 -2.71 8.13
N ARG A 212 -3.54 -4.04 8.30
CA ARG A 212 -2.28 -4.74 8.04
C ARG A 212 -1.86 -4.64 6.57
N TYR A 213 -2.77 -4.83 5.63
CA TYR A 213 -2.51 -4.58 4.21
C TYR A 213 -2.10 -3.14 3.92
N SER A 214 -2.77 -2.18 4.56
CA SER A 214 -2.41 -0.77 4.43
C SER A 214 -1.02 -0.48 5.02
N HIS A 215 -0.61 -1.18 6.08
CA HIS A 215 0.73 -1.08 6.64
C HIS A 215 1.78 -1.68 5.70
N GLU A 216 1.49 -2.84 5.10
CA GLU A 216 2.34 -3.46 4.09
C GLU A 216 2.60 -2.49 2.93
N ILE A 217 1.54 -1.93 2.32
CA ILE A 217 1.66 -0.92 1.25
C ILE A 217 2.46 0.31 1.71
N ARG A 218 2.29 0.77 2.95
CA ARG A 218 3.08 1.88 3.50
C ARG A 218 4.57 1.55 3.61
N SER A 219 4.90 0.31 3.98
CA SER A 219 6.25 -0.14 4.25
C SER A 219 7.04 -0.51 2.99
N SER A 220 6.38 -1.08 1.97
CA SER A 220 7.02 -1.62 0.77
C SER A 220 6.68 -0.86 -0.51
N GLY A 221 5.61 -0.06 -0.50
CA GLY A 221 5.22 0.76 -1.64
C GLY A 221 6.13 1.97 -1.85
N PRO A 222 6.12 2.55 -3.06
CA PRO A 222 6.90 3.75 -3.36
C PRO A 222 6.43 4.94 -2.50
N VAL A 223 7.38 5.80 -2.15
CA VAL A 223 7.14 7.10 -1.53
C VAL A 223 6.72 8.08 -2.62
N ILE A 224 5.50 8.59 -2.52
CA ILE A 224 4.96 9.56 -3.47
C ILE A 224 5.45 10.95 -3.08
N VAL A 225 6.10 11.65 -4.00
CA VAL A 225 6.59 13.03 -3.78
C VAL A 225 5.71 14.00 -4.57
N VAL A 226 5.16 14.99 -3.87
CA VAL A 226 4.34 16.07 -4.45
C VAL A 226 5.15 17.36 -4.40
N THR A 227 5.38 17.98 -5.56
CA THR A 227 6.15 19.23 -5.71
C THR A 227 5.28 20.34 -6.29
N GLU A 228 5.74 21.59 -6.20
CA GLU A 228 5.03 22.76 -6.73
C GLU A 228 4.95 22.77 -8.25
N GLY A 229 6.05 22.40 -8.91
CA GLY A 229 6.20 22.39 -10.35
C GLY A 229 6.83 21.11 -10.90
N ARG A 230 6.70 20.97 -12.22
CA ARG A 230 7.31 19.89 -13.01
C ARG A 230 8.84 19.99 -13.02
N THR A 231 9.34 21.22 -13.04
CA THR A 231 10.78 21.49 -13.01
C THR A 231 11.40 20.97 -11.72
N ASP A 232 10.74 21.20 -10.58
CA ASP A 232 11.20 20.71 -9.27
C ASP A 232 11.20 19.18 -9.22
N ALA A 233 10.11 18.54 -9.68
CA ALA A 233 10.02 17.08 -9.76
C ALA A 233 11.16 16.50 -10.59
N ARG A 234 11.44 17.08 -11.76
CA ARG A 234 12.52 16.65 -12.65
C ARG A 234 13.90 16.80 -11.99
N TRP A 235 14.18 17.93 -11.35
CA TRP A 235 15.47 18.16 -10.69
C TRP A 235 15.65 17.30 -9.45
N LEU A 236 14.61 17.12 -8.64
CA LEU A 236 14.66 16.21 -7.49
C LEU A 236 14.87 14.76 -7.93
N THR A 237 14.16 14.32 -8.99
CA THR A 237 14.38 13.00 -9.58
C THR A 237 15.84 12.84 -10.01
N ARG A 238 16.37 13.81 -10.76
CA ARG A 238 17.74 13.74 -11.28
C ARG A 238 18.80 13.81 -10.18
N ALA A 239 18.59 14.67 -9.18
CA ALA A 239 19.46 14.75 -8.00
C ALA A 239 19.51 13.41 -7.26
N LEU A 240 18.37 12.70 -7.18
CA LEU A 240 18.28 11.42 -6.50
C LEU A 240 18.92 10.28 -7.32
N GLU A 241 18.73 10.27 -8.64
CA GLU A 241 19.44 9.34 -9.55
C GLU A 241 20.96 9.51 -9.51
N LEU A 242 21.46 10.74 -9.32
CA LEU A 242 22.89 11.03 -9.26
C LEU A 242 23.48 10.75 -7.87
N ALA A 243 22.85 11.26 -6.80
CA ALA A 243 23.42 11.24 -5.46
C ALA A 243 23.04 10.01 -4.61
N ALA A 244 22.00 9.27 -5.01
CA ALA A 244 21.57 8.03 -4.34
C ALA A 244 20.82 7.10 -5.32
N PRO A 245 21.48 6.62 -6.40
CA PRO A 245 20.85 5.76 -7.43
C PRO A 245 20.17 4.52 -6.85
N GLU A 246 20.71 3.96 -5.77
CA GLU A 246 20.15 2.81 -5.06
C GLU A 246 18.80 3.09 -4.38
N LEU A 247 18.47 4.37 -4.15
CA LEU A 247 17.19 4.80 -3.57
C LEU A 247 16.19 5.28 -4.62
N ALA A 248 16.61 5.50 -5.87
CA ALA A 248 15.76 6.06 -6.93
C ALA A 248 14.46 5.30 -7.17
N GLY A 249 14.52 3.97 -7.19
CA GLY A 249 13.32 3.14 -7.36
C GLY A 249 12.32 3.20 -6.21
N ALA A 250 12.69 3.77 -5.05
CA ALA A 250 11.81 3.88 -3.88
C ALA A 250 10.91 5.13 -3.92
N PHE A 251 11.18 6.10 -4.79
CA PHE A 251 10.43 7.35 -4.90
C PHE A 251 9.64 7.43 -6.22
N SER A 252 8.43 7.97 -6.14
CA SER A 252 7.60 8.26 -7.30
C SER A 252 7.19 9.72 -7.26
N PHE A 253 7.71 10.51 -8.20
CA PHE A 253 7.37 11.92 -8.32
C PHE A 253 6.08 12.06 -9.11
N LEU A 254 5.16 12.82 -8.56
CA LEU A 254 3.88 13.04 -9.18
C LEU A 254 4.02 14.07 -10.31
N ASP A 255 4.04 13.59 -11.55
CA ASP A 255 3.98 14.42 -12.76
C ASP A 255 2.60 14.27 -13.42
N PHE A 256 1.87 15.37 -13.54
CA PHE A 256 0.63 15.38 -14.32
C PHE A 256 0.93 15.98 -15.68
N GLU A 257 1.11 15.11 -16.67
CA GLU A 257 0.92 15.49 -18.07
C GLU A 257 -0.57 15.72 -18.34
N GLY A 258 -0.95 16.94 -18.74
CA GLY A 258 -2.22 17.17 -19.43
C GLY A 258 -3.23 18.11 -18.78
N ASN A 259 -3.07 18.55 -17.53
CA ASN A 259 -3.96 19.56 -16.95
C ASN A 259 -3.25 20.90 -16.78
N SER A 260 -3.76 21.91 -17.50
CA SER A 260 -3.49 23.34 -17.39
C SER A 260 -3.97 23.94 -16.05
N ALA A 261 -3.69 23.25 -14.95
CA ALA A 261 -3.82 23.83 -13.61
C ALA A 261 -2.64 24.79 -13.39
N PRO A 262 -2.87 25.98 -12.81
CA PRO A 262 -1.77 26.82 -12.35
C PRO A 262 -0.88 26.03 -11.39
N GLY A 263 0.43 25.96 -11.67
CA GLY A 263 1.41 25.38 -10.75
C GLY A 263 1.56 26.21 -9.48
N GLY A 264 2.40 25.75 -8.55
CA GLY A 264 2.75 26.46 -7.33
C GLY A 264 2.15 25.87 -6.05
N VAL A 265 2.42 26.56 -4.94
CA VAL A 265 2.08 26.16 -3.57
C VAL A 265 0.64 25.65 -3.37
N ASP A 266 -0.39 26.33 -3.90
CA ASP A 266 -1.80 25.93 -3.70
C ASP A 266 -2.10 24.52 -4.27
N ARG A 267 -1.38 24.15 -5.34
CA ARG A 267 -1.50 22.83 -5.95
C ARG A 267 -1.00 21.75 -5.00
N VAL A 268 0.17 21.94 -4.38
CA VAL A 268 0.71 21.00 -3.39
C VAL A 268 -0.27 20.82 -2.23
N VAL A 269 -0.84 21.92 -1.72
CA VAL A 269 -1.84 21.86 -0.64
C VAL A 269 -3.07 21.06 -1.05
N SER A 270 -3.65 21.38 -2.21
CA SER A 270 -4.87 20.72 -2.69
C SER A 270 -4.67 19.23 -2.96
N LEU A 271 -3.54 18.84 -3.58
CA LEU A 271 -3.21 17.45 -3.87
C LEU A 271 -2.95 16.65 -2.60
N THR A 272 -2.17 17.21 -1.68
CA THR A 272 -1.87 16.54 -0.40
C THR A 272 -3.16 16.27 0.37
N ARG A 273 -4.08 17.23 0.43
CA ARG A 273 -5.40 17.04 1.03
C ARG A 273 -6.26 16.04 0.27
N GLY A 274 -6.23 16.10 -1.06
CA GLY A 274 -6.95 15.14 -1.91
C GLY A 274 -6.50 13.70 -1.67
N MET A 275 -5.19 13.46 -1.57
CA MET A 275 -4.62 12.15 -1.24
C MET A 275 -5.01 11.68 0.16
N ALA A 276 -4.95 12.58 1.15
CA ALA A 276 -5.39 12.28 2.51
C ALA A 276 -6.88 11.90 2.54
N ALA A 277 -7.75 12.68 1.89
CA ALA A 277 -9.19 12.46 1.85
C ALA A 277 -9.58 11.19 1.05
N ALA A 278 -8.83 10.86 0.00
CA ALA A 278 -9.02 9.66 -0.79
C ALA A 278 -8.51 8.37 -0.09
N GLY A 279 -7.84 8.50 1.06
CA GLY A 279 -7.29 7.36 1.78
C GLY A 279 -6.10 6.72 1.08
N VAL A 280 -5.28 7.50 0.37
CA VAL A 280 -4.04 7.00 -0.23
C VAL A 280 -3.19 6.35 0.86
N MET A 281 -2.81 5.10 0.62
CA MET A 281 -2.09 4.30 1.61
C MET A 281 -0.59 4.52 1.53
N ASN A 282 -0.02 4.78 0.35
CA ASN A 282 1.42 5.04 0.19
C ASN A 282 1.91 6.17 1.09
N ARG A 283 3.19 6.10 1.49
CA ARG A 283 3.87 7.25 2.10
C ARG A 283 3.88 8.41 1.13
N VAL A 284 3.56 9.61 1.60
CA VAL A 284 3.52 10.83 0.79
C VAL A 284 4.42 11.89 1.42
N ILE A 285 5.23 12.56 0.60
CA ILE A 285 6.01 13.73 0.98
C ILE A 285 5.54 14.91 0.13
N ALA A 286 4.99 15.93 0.78
CA ALA A 286 4.73 17.21 0.15
C ALA A 286 5.96 18.12 0.32
N VAL A 287 6.60 18.49 -0.78
CA VAL A 287 7.79 19.37 -0.82
C VAL A 287 7.35 20.79 -1.18
N LEU A 288 7.77 21.75 -0.35
CA LEU A 288 7.47 23.17 -0.49
C LEU A 288 8.77 23.98 -0.61
N ASP A 289 8.75 25.06 -1.37
CA ASP A 289 9.88 25.99 -1.43
C ASP A 289 10.13 26.66 -0.06
N ASN A 290 11.38 27.05 0.19
CA ASN A 290 11.81 27.77 1.38
C ASN A 290 11.55 29.29 1.24
N ASP A 291 10.31 29.63 0.94
CA ASP A 291 9.85 31.00 0.78
C ASP A 291 8.62 31.30 1.66
N ALA A 292 8.10 32.53 1.56
CA ALA A 292 6.97 32.93 2.40
C ALA A 292 5.66 32.19 2.02
N ALA A 293 5.50 31.79 0.76
CA ALA A 293 4.35 31.03 0.28
C ALA A 293 4.40 29.58 0.78
N GLY A 294 5.55 28.92 0.66
CA GLY A 294 5.81 27.57 1.18
C GLY A 294 5.62 27.50 2.69
N LEU A 295 6.10 28.50 3.46
CA LEU A 295 5.84 28.58 4.89
C LEU A 295 4.34 28.68 5.21
N ALA A 296 3.58 29.45 4.43
CA ALA A 296 2.14 29.59 4.62
C ALA A 296 1.40 28.27 4.35
N ALA A 297 1.77 27.55 3.29
CA ALA A 297 1.22 26.24 2.98
C ALA A 297 1.60 25.17 3.99
N GLU A 298 2.84 25.17 4.47
CA GLU A 298 3.27 24.28 5.54
C GLU A 298 2.37 24.45 6.77
N GLN A 299 2.14 25.69 7.22
CA GLN A 299 1.22 25.97 8.32
C GLN A 299 -0.20 25.51 8.02
N GLN A 300 -0.67 25.67 6.78
CA GLN A 300 -2.01 25.27 6.36
C GLN A 300 -2.20 23.75 6.36
N LEU A 301 -1.19 23.01 5.91
CA LEU A 301 -1.18 21.55 5.87
C LEU A 301 -1.00 20.94 7.26
N ARG A 302 -0.12 21.50 8.10
CA ARG A 302 0.05 21.04 9.50
C ARG A 302 -1.21 21.24 10.34
N ARG A 303 -2.03 22.25 10.04
CA ARG A 303 -3.37 22.42 10.66
C ARG A 303 -4.41 21.44 10.13
N SER A 304 -4.14 20.79 9.00
CA SER A 304 -5.00 19.74 8.45
C SER A 304 -4.69 18.44 9.20
N ALA A 305 -5.71 17.65 9.55
CA ALA A 305 -5.53 16.34 10.19
C ALA A 305 -4.99 15.32 9.18
N LEU A 306 -3.73 15.46 8.77
CA LEU A 306 -3.09 14.57 7.82
C LEU A 306 -2.80 13.20 8.47
N PRO A 307 -2.97 12.09 7.73
CA PRO A 307 -2.51 10.78 8.18
C PRO A 307 -1.02 10.80 8.50
N SER A 308 -0.58 9.98 9.45
CA SER A 308 0.82 9.93 9.93
C SER A 308 1.84 9.52 8.86
N HIS A 309 1.39 8.93 7.75
CA HIS A 309 2.25 8.56 6.61
C HIS A 309 2.32 9.63 5.52
N ILE A 310 1.75 10.81 5.77
CA ILE A 310 1.84 11.99 4.89
C ILE A 310 2.64 13.07 5.63
N THR A 311 3.83 13.36 5.14
CA THR A 311 4.75 14.34 5.73
C THR A 311 4.83 15.57 4.83
N VAL A 312 4.98 16.74 5.46
CA VAL A 312 5.23 18.00 4.77
C VAL A 312 6.65 18.44 5.09
N VAL A 313 7.45 18.64 4.05
CA VAL A 313 8.81 19.14 4.15
C VAL A 313 8.94 20.44 3.37
N ARG A 314 9.76 21.33 3.88
CA ARG A 314 10.14 22.57 3.20
C ARG A 314 11.61 22.45 2.83
N LEU A 315 12.01 23.05 1.71
CA LEU A 315 13.42 23.09 1.34
C LEU A 315 14.25 23.64 2.52
N PRO A 316 15.45 23.09 2.76
CA PRO A 316 16.28 23.52 3.88
C PRO A 316 16.82 24.94 3.66
N ASP A 317 17.26 25.55 4.75
CA ASP A 317 18.01 26.80 4.69
C ASP A 317 19.37 26.58 4.00
N ILE A 318 19.82 27.61 3.29
CA ILE A 318 21.14 27.65 2.64
C ILE A 318 22.00 28.72 3.29
N GLU A 319 23.27 28.40 3.55
CA GLU A 319 24.17 29.28 4.31
C GLU A 319 24.39 30.62 3.61
N TYR A 320 24.62 30.59 2.29
CA TYR A 320 24.77 31.81 1.50
C TYR A 320 23.46 32.61 1.35
N GLY A 321 22.33 32.03 1.75
CA GLY A 321 21.04 32.72 1.84
C GLY A 321 20.92 33.67 3.04
N ASN A 322 21.79 33.54 4.05
CA ASN A 322 21.78 34.40 5.24
C ASN A 322 22.15 35.86 4.92
N SER A 323 22.92 36.06 3.84
CA SER A 323 23.36 37.39 3.37
C SER A 323 23.44 37.39 1.84
N TYR A 324 22.28 37.46 1.19
CA TYR A 324 22.13 37.39 -0.26
C TYR A 324 21.81 38.77 -0.87
N PRO A 325 22.25 39.06 -2.12
CA PRO A 325 21.88 40.30 -2.80
C PRO A 325 20.37 40.42 -3.01
N THR A 326 19.80 41.53 -2.58
CA THR A 326 18.37 41.81 -2.72
C THR A 326 18.11 43.21 -3.26
N ILE A 327 16.94 43.42 -3.87
CA ILE A 327 16.46 44.74 -4.30
C ILE A 327 15.07 44.97 -3.69
N GLY A 328 14.99 45.95 -2.79
CA GLY A 328 13.74 46.42 -2.21
C GLY A 328 13.40 47.86 -2.62
N PRO A 329 12.36 48.46 -2.03
CA PRO A 329 11.97 49.85 -2.28
C PRO A 329 13.11 50.87 -2.03
N ASN A 330 14.02 50.54 -1.11
CA ASN A 330 15.17 51.37 -0.74
C ASN A 330 16.44 51.06 -1.56
N GLY A 331 16.32 50.30 -2.65
CA GLY A 331 17.44 49.91 -3.50
C GLY A 331 18.08 48.58 -3.12
N ALA A 332 19.32 48.37 -3.60
CA ALA A 332 20.07 47.13 -3.44
C ALA A 332 20.66 47.01 -2.04
N GLN A 333 20.47 45.86 -1.38
CA GLN A 333 20.97 45.56 -0.03
C GLN A 333 21.24 44.07 0.13
N LEU A 334 22.12 43.70 1.08
CA LEU A 334 22.24 42.31 1.52
C LEU A 334 21.19 42.02 2.60
N ALA A 335 20.50 40.90 2.47
CA ALA A 335 19.51 40.45 3.44
C ALA A 335 19.46 38.93 3.53
N ASN A 336 18.88 38.41 4.63
CA ASN A 336 18.55 37.00 4.74
C ASN A 336 17.33 36.69 3.86
N VAL A 337 17.45 35.70 2.98
CA VAL A 337 16.36 35.26 2.07
C VAL A 337 15.76 33.91 2.45
N ASN A 338 16.35 33.19 3.42
CA ASN A 338 15.81 31.93 3.93
C ASN A 338 14.42 32.18 4.56
N GLY A 339 13.45 31.33 4.24
CA GLY A 339 12.05 31.46 4.65
C GLY A 339 11.26 32.55 3.93
N GLN A 340 11.87 33.23 2.95
CA GLN A 340 11.26 34.38 2.28
C GLN A 340 11.33 34.33 0.76
N ALA A 341 12.37 33.71 0.18
CA ALA A 341 12.56 33.69 -1.28
C ALA A 341 13.36 32.49 -1.82
N VAL A 342 13.77 31.54 -0.97
CA VAL A 342 14.62 30.42 -1.37
C VAL A 342 13.76 29.36 -2.06
N THR A 343 13.95 29.20 -3.36
CA THR A 343 13.27 28.18 -4.18
C THR A 343 14.22 27.04 -4.54
N THR A 344 13.73 26.01 -5.22
CA THR A 344 14.55 24.84 -5.59
C THR A 344 15.87 25.20 -6.32
N GLU A 345 15.88 26.27 -7.12
CA GLU A 345 17.08 26.76 -7.82
C GLU A 345 18.26 27.06 -6.86
N PHE A 346 17.97 27.56 -5.66
CA PHE A 346 18.97 27.86 -4.63
C PHE A 346 19.63 26.61 -4.05
N MET A 347 19.12 25.41 -4.32
CA MET A 347 19.73 24.20 -3.79
C MET A 347 21.03 23.88 -4.54
N PHE A 348 21.16 24.28 -5.81
CA PHE A 348 22.29 23.94 -6.69
C PHE A 348 23.48 24.92 -6.64
N GLY A 349 23.53 25.77 -5.61
CA GLY A 349 24.67 26.62 -5.32
C GLY A 349 24.72 27.94 -6.08
N THR A 350 25.69 28.79 -5.71
CA THR A 350 25.82 30.16 -6.24
C THR A 350 26.20 30.22 -7.72
N GLY A 351 26.88 29.20 -8.25
CA GLY A 351 27.31 29.15 -9.64
C GLY A 351 26.15 29.23 -10.65
N VAL A 352 25.03 28.54 -10.38
CA VAL A 352 23.85 28.60 -11.26
C VAL A 352 23.08 29.92 -11.11
N LEU A 353 23.27 30.63 -10.00
CA LEU A 353 22.62 31.91 -9.67
C LEU A 353 23.44 33.14 -10.07
N ALA A 354 24.63 32.96 -10.66
CA ALA A 354 25.50 34.07 -11.03
C ALA A 354 24.90 34.92 -12.18
N THR A 355 25.26 36.19 -12.27
CA THR A 355 24.97 37.02 -13.44
C THR A 355 25.72 36.50 -14.67
N THR A 356 25.36 36.96 -15.86
CA THR A 356 26.06 36.57 -17.11
C THR A 356 27.55 36.95 -17.11
N SER A 357 27.96 37.94 -16.30
CA SER A 357 29.38 38.28 -16.11
C SER A 357 30.13 37.30 -15.19
N GLY A 358 29.41 36.44 -14.46
CA GLY A 358 29.96 35.43 -13.55
C GLY A 358 30.52 35.97 -12.23
N THR A 359 30.45 37.30 -12.02
CA THR A 359 31.07 37.98 -10.86
C THR A 359 30.11 38.23 -9.71
N ASP A 360 28.82 38.43 -10.00
CA ASP A 360 27.80 38.82 -9.04
C ASP A 360 26.68 37.79 -9.03
N LEU A 361 25.85 37.77 -7.99
CA LEU A 361 24.65 36.93 -7.95
C LEU A 361 23.44 37.71 -8.47
N LEU A 362 22.53 37.01 -9.14
CA LEU A 362 21.23 37.55 -9.51
C LEU A 362 20.47 37.91 -8.22
N PRO A 363 20.06 39.18 -8.03
CA PRO A 363 19.47 39.58 -6.77
C PRO A 363 18.04 39.04 -6.62
N VAL A 364 17.63 38.81 -5.37
CA VAL A 364 16.22 38.60 -5.02
C VAL A 364 15.50 39.94 -5.00
N ARG A 365 14.44 40.08 -5.79
CA ARG A 365 13.58 41.27 -5.74
C ARG A 365 12.46 41.05 -4.72
N TRP A 366 12.34 41.97 -3.77
CA TRP A 366 11.25 41.95 -2.80
C TRP A 366 9.92 42.34 -3.45
N GLY A 367 8.91 41.51 -3.24
CA GLY A 367 7.54 41.68 -3.69
C GLY A 367 6.59 42.03 -2.54
N GLY A 368 5.40 41.43 -2.56
CA GLY A 368 4.35 41.69 -1.57
C GLY A 368 4.65 41.14 -0.18
N TYR A 369 4.11 41.81 0.84
CA TYR A 369 4.10 41.30 2.21
C TYR A 369 2.99 40.26 2.38
N ASN A 370 3.33 39.08 2.89
CA ASN A 370 2.37 38.05 3.25
C ASN A 370 2.00 38.17 4.75
N PRO A 371 0.78 38.62 5.08
CA PRO A 371 0.38 38.84 6.47
C PRO A 371 0.20 37.55 7.26
N SER A 372 -0.06 36.39 6.63
CA SER A 372 -0.29 35.14 7.36
C SER A 372 0.97 34.59 8.01
N VAL A 373 2.13 34.88 7.40
CA VAL A 373 3.46 34.45 7.88
C VAL A 373 4.35 35.62 8.28
N GLN A 374 3.80 36.84 8.24
CA GLN A 374 4.49 38.07 8.62
C GLN A 374 5.83 38.31 7.89
N ALA A 375 5.94 37.90 6.64
CA ALA A 375 7.17 37.96 5.85
C ALA A 375 6.94 38.58 4.46
N TYR A 376 7.99 39.17 3.88
CA TYR A 376 7.97 39.57 2.47
C TYR A 376 8.27 38.38 1.58
N GLN A 377 7.56 38.26 0.46
CA GLN A 377 7.89 37.30 -0.59
C GLN A 377 8.95 37.91 -1.51
N GLY A 378 10.06 37.20 -1.71
CA GLY A 378 11.04 37.54 -2.74
C GLY A 378 11.01 36.57 -3.92
N ALA A 379 11.57 36.98 -5.04
CA ALA A 379 11.83 36.09 -6.18
C ALA A 379 13.13 36.49 -6.89
N ILE A 380 13.86 35.50 -7.39
CA ILE A 380 15.03 35.73 -8.24
C ILE A 380 14.60 36.14 -9.65
N GLU A 381 15.35 37.06 -10.26
CA GLU A 381 15.13 37.45 -11.65
C GLU A 381 15.69 36.40 -12.63
N ASN A 382 15.22 36.43 -13.87
CA ASN A 382 15.70 35.57 -14.96
C ASN A 382 15.71 34.06 -14.65
N LYS A 383 14.66 33.56 -13.98
CA LYS A 383 14.48 32.12 -13.68
C LYS A 383 14.71 31.21 -14.88
N SER A 384 14.28 31.58 -16.08
CA SER A 384 14.50 30.76 -17.28
C SER A 384 15.98 30.49 -17.57
N GLU A 385 16.86 31.46 -17.33
CA GLU A 385 18.30 31.31 -17.54
C GLU A 385 18.91 30.40 -16.46
N VAL A 386 18.53 30.62 -15.21
CA VAL A 386 18.94 29.78 -14.07
C VAL A 386 18.52 28.32 -14.30
N ASN A 387 17.27 28.10 -14.72
CA ASN A 387 16.76 26.76 -15.01
C ASN A 387 17.58 26.06 -16.10
N GLY A 388 17.94 26.77 -17.17
CA GLY A 388 18.76 26.23 -18.24
C GLY A 388 20.20 25.90 -17.82
N ARG A 389 20.75 26.61 -16.83
CA ARG A 389 22.06 26.28 -16.25
C ARG A 389 21.99 25.04 -15.36
N ILE A 390 20.94 24.92 -14.55
CA ILE A 390 20.71 23.72 -13.72
C ILE A 390 20.51 22.49 -14.61
N ASP A 391 19.68 22.60 -15.66
CA ASP A 391 19.46 21.50 -16.62
C ASP A 391 20.76 21.04 -17.27
N ARG A 392 21.65 21.97 -17.62
CA ARG A 392 22.97 21.64 -18.17
C ARG A 392 23.90 21.05 -17.12
N ALA A 393 23.87 21.55 -15.89
CA ALA A 393 24.70 21.02 -14.82
C ALA A 393 24.32 19.56 -14.50
N LEU A 394 23.02 19.26 -14.46
CA LEU A 394 22.50 17.93 -14.11
C LEU A 394 22.49 16.92 -15.28
N SER A 395 22.94 17.32 -16.48
CA SER A 395 22.96 16.43 -17.66
C SER A 395 24.15 15.46 -17.71
N VAL A 396 25.05 15.53 -16.73
CA VAL A 396 26.18 14.58 -16.58
C VAL A 396 25.67 13.18 -16.24
N SER A 397 26.50 12.15 -16.40
CA SER A 397 26.11 10.76 -16.09
C SER A 397 26.32 10.41 -14.61
N GLU A 398 27.47 10.82 -14.06
CA GLU A 398 27.93 10.49 -12.71
C GLU A 398 27.96 11.73 -11.82
N LEU A 399 27.82 11.54 -10.51
CA LEU A 399 27.85 12.63 -9.53
C LEU A 399 29.21 13.34 -9.49
N ASP A 400 30.31 12.60 -9.65
CA ASP A 400 31.68 13.11 -9.60
C ASP A 400 32.01 14.10 -10.74
N ASP A 401 31.19 14.11 -11.80
CA ASP A 401 31.33 15.04 -12.93
C ASP A 401 30.68 16.41 -12.67
N LEU A 402 29.94 16.56 -11.56
CA LEU A 402 29.26 17.80 -11.21
C LEU A 402 30.22 18.86 -10.65
N ASP A 403 29.84 20.13 -10.81
CA ASP A 403 30.38 21.19 -9.97
C ASP A 403 30.13 20.86 -8.48
N PRO A 404 31.12 21.05 -7.58
CA PRO A 404 30.99 20.68 -6.18
C PRO A 404 29.77 21.27 -5.46
N LEU A 405 29.36 22.50 -5.80
CA LEU A 405 28.19 23.13 -5.18
C LEU A 405 26.87 22.53 -5.70
N VAL A 406 26.86 22.06 -6.95
CA VAL A 406 25.71 21.36 -7.54
C VAL A 406 25.59 19.96 -6.93
N ALA A 407 26.72 19.26 -6.75
CA ALA A 407 26.77 17.96 -6.06
C ALA A 407 26.29 18.07 -4.60
N GLU A 408 26.74 19.08 -3.86
CA GLU A 408 26.25 19.37 -2.51
C GLU A 408 24.75 19.65 -2.51
N GLY A 409 24.25 20.37 -3.52
CA GLY A 409 22.82 20.58 -3.74
C GLY A 409 22.03 19.29 -3.91
N CYS A 410 22.56 18.34 -4.70
CA CYS A 410 21.95 17.03 -4.88
C CYS A 410 21.87 16.28 -3.55
N HIS A 411 22.97 16.23 -2.78
CA HIS A 411 22.98 15.59 -1.46
C HIS A 411 22.00 16.24 -0.48
N ARG A 412 21.90 17.57 -0.49
CA ARG A 412 20.98 18.32 0.38
C ARG A 412 19.51 17.96 0.09
N LEU A 413 19.15 17.91 -1.20
CA LEU A 413 17.82 17.53 -1.65
C LEU A 413 17.49 16.07 -1.32
N VAL A 414 18.43 15.15 -1.56
CA VAL A 414 18.27 13.73 -1.23
C VAL A 414 18.14 13.53 0.28
N GLY A 415 18.99 14.18 1.08
CA GLY A 415 18.93 14.10 2.54
C GLY A 415 17.56 14.53 3.09
N MET A 416 17.01 15.63 2.57
CA MET A 416 15.65 16.08 2.90
C MET A 416 14.58 15.04 2.53
N LEU A 417 14.64 14.46 1.32
CA LEU A 417 13.67 13.45 0.88
C LEU A 417 13.74 12.17 1.73
N VAL A 418 14.95 11.70 2.04
CA VAL A 418 15.19 10.52 2.89
C VAL A 418 14.68 10.78 4.30
N GLN A 419 14.96 11.95 4.87
CA GLN A 419 14.45 12.33 6.19
C GLN A 419 12.91 12.39 6.19
N GLY A 420 12.31 13.08 5.22
CA GLY A 420 10.85 13.16 5.10
C GLY A 420 10.19 11.78 4.93
N ALA A 421 10.85 10.87 4.20
CA ALA A 421 10.40 9.49 4.02
C ALA A 421 10.50 8.66 5.30
N ALA A 422 11.50 8.93 6.13
CA ALA A 422 11.71 8.29 7.42
C ALA A 422 10.69 8.76 8.46
N GLU A 423 10.34 10.06 8.46
CA GLU A 423 9.29 10.62 9.31
C GLU A 423 7.90 10.10 8.95
N ALA A 424 7.68 9.73 7.68
CA ALA A 424 6.45 9.11 7.20
C ALA A 424 6.34 7.60 7.53
N ILE A 425 7.32 7.00 8.23
CA ILE A 425 7.31 5.57 8.57
C ILE A 425 6.27 5.31 9.67
N PRO A 426 5.24 4.47 9.42
CA PRO A 426 4.37 4.03 10.49
C PRO A 426 5.15 3.18 11.49
N SER A 427 4.70 3.17 12.76
CA SER A 427 5.23 2.27 13.79
C SER A 427 5.48 0.86 13.24
N MET A 428 6.67 0.30 13.49
CA MET A 428 7.00 -1.08 13.10
C MET A 428 6.07 -2.10 13.76
N ALA A 429 5.49 -1.73 14.90
CA ALA A 429 4.40 -2.47 15.51
C ALA A 429 3.06 -1.97 14.96
N SER A 430 2.27 -2.88 14.38
CA SER A 430 0.82 -2.70 14.25
C SER A 430 0.27 -2.18 15.58
N GLN A 431 -0.70 -1.26 15.58
CA GLN A 431 -1.36 -0.79 16.79
C GLN A 431 -2.04 -1.90 17.62
N TYR A 432 -2.10 -3.13 17.07
CA TYR A 432 -2.56 -4.36 17.70
C TYR A 432 -1.44 -5.37 17.97
N SER A 433 -0.18 -4.98 17.83
CA SER A 433 0.94 -5.84 18.17
C SER A 433 0.90 -6.15 19.67
N PRO A 434 0.99 -7.43 20.07
CA PRO A 434 1.14 -7.81 21.48
C PRO A 434 2.30 -7.10 22.17
N LEU A 435 3.31 -6.65 21.41
CA LEU A 435 4.48 -5.92 21.92
C LEU A 435 4.18 -4.47 22.31
N LEU A 436 3.04 -3.90 21.91
CA LEU A 436 2.59 -2.56 22.35
C LEU A 436 1.73 -2.60 23.63
N TRP A 437 1.49 -3.79 24.20
CA TRP A 437 0.68 -3.94 25.42
C TRP A 437 1.42 -3.47 26.67
N GLY A 438 1.48 -2.15 26.82
CA GLY A 438 1.48 -1.46 28.11
C GLY A 438 0.06 -1.28 28.65
N ARG A 439 -0.80 -2.30 28.56
CA ARG A 439 -1.89 -2.48 29.53
C ARG A 439 -1.41 -3.46 30.57
N ALA A 440 -0.45 -3.00 31.37
CA ALA A 440 -0.36 -3.47 32.73
C ALA A 440 -1.70 -3.14 33.39
N ARG A 441 -2.30 -4.14 34.01
CA ARG A 441 -3.35 -3.97 35.01
C ARG A 441 -2.93 -2.85 35.96
N GLU A 442 -3.61 -1.72 35.89
CA GLU A 442 -3.91 -0.94 37.08
C GLU A 442 -5.44 -0.94 37.18
N ASP A 443 -5.85 -1.37 38.38
CA ASP A 443 -7.17 -1.63 38.94
C ASP A 443 -7.95 -2.87 38.44
#